data_AF-A0A059WPY8-F1
#
_entry.id   AF-A0A059WPY8-F1
#
_cell.length_a   1.000
_cell.length_b   1.000
_cell.length_c   1.000
_cell.angle_alpha   90.00
_cell.angle_beta   90.00
_cell.angle_gamma   90.00
#
_symmetry.space_group_name_H-M   'P 1'
#
loop_
_entity.id
_entity.type
_entity.pdbx_description
1 polymer ?
#
loop_
_entity_poly.entity_id
_entity_poly.type
_entity_poly.pdbx_seq_one_letter_code
_entity_poly.pdbx_strand_id
1 'polypeptide(L)'
;MRTEREREAADLRANGQQQAQTIRAKAEREATIIRAEANQRAEELRGQGDADRNRILAEAFGRDPEFFSFFRSMQAYETGLKGGDTRLVLSPDSDFFRYFNDPTGRRSRGGVPQPAPAPAQPAPAQ
;
A
#
# COMPACT_ATOMS: atom_id res chain seq x y z
N MET A 1 38.92 -37.29 50.51
CA MET A 1 38.56 -38.12 49.34
C MET A 1 37.16 -37.86 48.75
N ARG A 2 36.02 -38.03 49.46
CA ARG A 2 34.67 -37.79 48.85
C ARG A 2 34.34 -36.31 48.62
N THR A 3 34.60 -35.48 49.61
CA THR A 3 34.27 -34.04 49.60
C THR A 3 35.06 -33.23 48.56
N GLU A 4 36.28 -33.65 48.24
CA GLU A 4 37.10 -33.01 47.20
C GLU A 4 36.52 -33.25 45.81
N ARG A 5 36.06 -34.47 45.52
CA ARG A 5 35.39 -34.78 44.25
C ARG A 5 34.04 -34.07 44.12
N GLU A 6 33.32 -33.90 45.23
CA GLU A 6 32.05 -33.15 45.24
C GLU A 6 32.26 -31.67 44.94
N ARG A 7 33.33 -31.05 45.47
CA ARG A 7 33.74 -29.68 45.12
C ARG A 7 34.14 -29.58 43.65
N GLU A 8 35.02 -30.46 43.18
CA GLU A 8 35.47 -30.46 41.79
C GLU A 8 34.29 -30.62 40.80
N ALA A 9 33.33 -31.51 41.11
CA ALA A 9 32.11 -31.67 40.32
C ALA A 9 31.17 -30.45 40.40
N ALA A 10 31.16 -29.72 41.52
CA ALA A 10 30.40 -28.48 41.64
C ALA A 10 31.05 -27.36 40.80
N ASP A 11 32.37 -27.22 40.85
CA ASP A 11 33.12 -26.21 40.10
C ASP A 11 33.02 -26.44 38.58
N LEU A 12 33.11 -27.70 38.13
CA LEU A 12 32.91 -28.05 36.71
C LEU A 12 31.49 -27.71 36.23
N ARG A 13 30.48 -27.97 37.06
CA ARG A 13 29.08 -27.62 36.73
C ARG A 13 28.86 -26.11 36.70
N ALA A 14 29.43 -25.37 37.65
CA ALA A 14 29.33 -23.92 37.69
C ALA A 14 30.00 -23.28 36.45
N ASN A 15 31.21 -23.73 36.11
CA ASN A 15 31.91 -23.28 34.90
C ASN A 15 31.13 -23.61 33.62
N GLY A 16 30.59 -24.83 33.53
CA GLY A 16 29.74 -25.24 32.39
C GLY A 16 28.48 -24.38 32.27
N GLN A 17 27.82 -24.07 33.39
CA GLN A 17 26.65 -23.18 33.40
C GLN A 17 27.00 -21.75 32.98
N GLN A 18 28.12 -21.21 33.46
CA GLN A 18 28.58 -19.87 33.09
C GLN A 18 28.89 -19.78 31.59
N GLN A 19 29.60 -20.77 31.04
CA GLN A 19 29.89 -20.83 29.61
C GLN A 19 28.60 -20.95 28.79
N ALA A 20 27.68 -21.82 29.22
CA ALA A 20 26.39 -21.99 28.55
C ALA A 20 25.55 -20.70 28.56
N GLN A 21 25.49 -19.97 29.68
CA GLN A 21 24.81 -18.67 29.76
C GLN A 21 25.45 -17.65 28.82
N THR A 22 26.79 -17.59 28.79
CA THR A 22 27.52 -16.66 27.91
C THR A 22 27.22 -16.95 26.44
N ILE A 23 27.25 -18.23 26.03
CA ILE A 23 26.95 -18.64 24.65
C ILE A 23 25.51 -18.28 24.29
N ARG A 24 24.54 -18.57 25.18
CA ARG A 24 23.13 -18.23 24.96
C ARG A 24 22.91 -16.73 24.81
N ALA A 25 23.45 -15.94 25.73
CA ALA A 25 23.33 -14.48 25.67
C ALA A 25 23.94 -13.90 24.38
N LYS A 26 25.08 -14.44 23.93
CA LYS A 26 25.69 -14.03 22.66
C LYS A 26 24.81 -14.42 21.47
N ALA A 27 24.29 -15.64 21.44
CA ALA A 27 23.42 -16.11 20.37
C ALA A 27 22.10 -15.30 20.30
N GLU A 28 21.50 -14.97 21.44
CA GLU A 28 20.29 -14.13 21.50
C GLU A 28 20.55 -12.71 20.98
N ARG A 29 21.70 -12.12 21.34
CA ARG A 29 22.12 -10.82 20.80
C ARG A 29 22.31 -10.90 19.28
N GLU A 30 23.03 -11.88 18.78
CA GLU A 30 23.27 -12.06 17.34
C GLU A 30 21.96 -12.28 16.57
N ALA A 31 21.06 -13.12 17.09
CA ALA A 31 19.75 -13.33 16.48
C ALA A 31 18.92 -12.04 16.41
N THR A 32 19.00 -11.21 17.45
CA THR A 32 18.31 -9.91 17.48
C THR A 32 18.88 -8.95 16.43
N ILE A 33 20.21 -8.86 16.32
CA ILE A 33 20.88 -8.01 15.33
C ILE A 33 20.52 -8.47 13.92
N ILE A 34 20.61 -9.76 13.62
CA ILE A 34 20.29 -10.31 12.29
C ILE A 34 18.85 -9.99 11.90
N ARG A 35 17.90 -10.14 12.82
CA ARG A 35 16.48 -9.81 12.58
C ARG A 35 16.29 -8.32 12.34
N ALA A 36 16.95 -7.48 13.13
CA ALA A 36 16.88 -6.03 12.99
C ALA A 36 17.44 -5.57 11.63
N GLU A 37 18.61 -6.08 11.24
CA GLU A 37 19.22 -5.79 9.94
C GLU A 37 18.37 -6.29 8.78
N ALA A 38 17.79 -7.49 8.89
CA ALA A 38 16.91 -8.04 7.87
C ALA A 38 15.65 -7.17 7.69
N ASN A 39 15.04 -6.74 8.79
CA ASN A 39 13.88 -5.85 8.75
C ASN A 39 14.24 -4.48 8.16
N GLN A 40 15.36 -3.89 8.59
CA GLN A 40 15.84 -2.62 8.04
C GLN A 40 16.05 -2.73 6.52
N ARG A 41 16.78 -3.75 6.04
CA ARG A 41 17.00 -3.95 4.60
C ARG A 41 15.71 -4.19 3.84
N ALA A 42 14.76 -4.91 4.43
CA ALA A 42 13.45 -5.15 3.82
C ALA A 42 12.65 -3.85 3.67
N GLU A 43 12.66 -2.98 4.68
CA GLU A 43 12.01 -1.67 4.63
C GLU A 43 12.70 -0.72 3.65
N GLU A 44 14.03 -0.69 3.62
CA GLU A 44 14.80 0.09 2.65
C GLU A 44 14.47 -0.35 1.22
N LEU A 45 14.48 -1.65 0.93
CA LEU A 45 14.19 -2.17 -0.40
C LEU A 45 12.74 -1.88 -0.82
N ARG A 46 11.79 -2.03 0.10
CA ARG A 46 10.38 -1.68 -0.15
C ARG A 46 10.23 -0.18 -0.43
N GLY A 47 10.87 0.67 0.38
CA GLY A 47 10.85 2.12 0.20
C GLY A 47 11.48 2.56 -1.13
N GLN A 48 12.58 1.94 -1.54
CA GLN A 48 13.21 2.16 -2.85
C GLN A 48 12.27 1.74 -3.98
N GLY A 49 11.66 0.55 -3.88
CA GLY A 49 10.70 0.07 -4.87
C GLY A 49 9.48 0.99 -5.02
N ASP A 50 8.94 1.49 -3.90
CA ASP A 50 7.83 2.44 -3.90
C ASP A 50 8.24 3.80 -4.50
N ALA A 51 9.44 4.28 -4.17
CA ALA A 51 9.99 5.51 -4.73
C ALA A 51 10.19 5.40 -6.25
N ASP A 52 10.79 4.30 -6.72
CA ASP A 52 10.99 4.05 -8.15
C ASP A 52 9.67 3.88 -8.89
N ARG A 53 8.71 3.15 -8.30
CA ARG A 53 7.36 3.04 -8.86
C ARG A 53 6.72 4.41 -9.02
N ASN A 54 6.76 5.23 -7.98
CA ASN A 54 6.17 6.58 -8.02
C ASN A 54 6.89 7.49 -9.01
N ARG A 55 8.22 7.38 -9.13
CA ARG A 55 9.03 8.11 -10.10
C ARG A 55 8.66 7.72 -11.53
N ILE A 56 8.65 6.43 -11.86
CA ILE A 56 8.25 5.93 -13.18
C ILE A 56 6.81 6.37 -13.50
N LEU A 57 5.93 6.28 -12.51
CA LEU A 57 4.54 6.68 -12.67
C LEU A 57 4.43 8.20 -12.93
N ALA A 58 5.19 9.04 -12.23
CA ALA A 58 5.25 10.48 -12.45
C ALA A 58 5.86 10.85 -13.81
N GLU A 59 6.94 10.17 -14.22
CA GLU A 59 7.55 10.32 -15.55
C GLU A 59 6.57 9.91 -16.65
N ALA A 60 5.79 8.84 -16.45
CA ALA A 60 4.74 8.40 -17.36
C ALA A 60 3.57 9.41 -17.41
N PHE A 61 3.15 9.97 -16.26
CA PHE A 61 2.13 11.03 -16.21
C PHE A 61 2.50 12.26 -17.01
N GLY A 62 3.79 12.64 -16.99
CA GLY A 62 4.28 13.79 -17.74
C GLY A 62 4.27 13.60 -19.26
N ARG A 63 4.22 12.36 -19.76
CA ARG A 63 4.26 12.06 -21.20
C ARG A 63 2.89 12.07 -21.86
N ASP A 64 1.87 11.47 -21.23
CA ASP A 64 0.50 11.46 -21.75
C ASP A 64 -0.54 11.31 -20.61
N PRO A 65 -1.12 12.44 -20.14
CA PRO A 65 -2.14 12.44 -19.10
C PRO A 65 -3.45 11.73 -19.49
N GLU A 66 -3.83 11.76 -20.78
CA GLU A 66 -5.06 11.14 -21.27
C GLU A 66 -4.94 9.61 -21.25
N PHE A 67 -3.84 9.06 -21.77
CA PHE A 67 -3.59 7.63 -21.75
C PHE A 67 -3.54 7.06 -20.32
N PHE A 68 -2.93 7.79 -19.37
CA PHE A 68 -2.91 7.35 -17.99
C PHE A 68 -4.31 7.29 -17.35
N SER A 69 -5.12 8.34 -17.56
CA SER A 69 -6.48 8.39 -17.01
C SER A 69 -7.34 7.21 -17.49
N PHE A 70 -7.13 6.78 -18.74
CA PHE A 70 -7.68 5.56 -19.30
C PHE A 70 -7.11 4.30 -18.62
N PHE A 71 -5.78 4.14 -18.56
CA PHE A 71 -5.12 2.95 -18.00
C PHE A 71 -5.47 2.71 -16.52
N ARG A 72 -5.48 3.76 -15.70
CA ARG A 72 -5.88 3.68 -14.28
C ARG A 72 -7.34 3.26 -14.12
N SER A 73 -8.21 3.71 -15.02
CA SER A 73 -9.63 3.31 -15.01
C SER A 73 -9.78 1.83 -15.37
N MET A 74 -9.02 1.33 -16.35
CA MET A 74 -8.99 -0.10 -16.70
C MET A 74 -8.49 -0.98 -15.55
N GLN A 75 -7.42 -0.57 -14.87
CA GLN A 75 -6.89 -1.33 -13.71
C GLN A 75 -7.88 -1.36 -12.54
N ALA A 76 -8.63 -0.27 -12.33
CA ALA A 76 -9.71 -0.21 -11.34
C ALA A 76 -10.86 -1.15 -11.71
N TYR A 77 -11.19 -1.29 -13.00
CA TYR A 77 -12.17 -2.27 -13.47
C TYR A 77 -11.69 -3.70 -13.22
N GLU A 78 -10.44 -4.01 -13.56
CA GLU A 78 -9.87 -5.34 -13.35
C GLU A 78 -9.89 -5.73 -11.86
N THR A 79 -9.52 -4.79 -10.98
CA THR A 79 -9.47 -5.05 -9.54
C THR A 79 -10.87 -5.11 -8.92
N GLY A 80 -11.78 -4.22 -9.34
CA GLY A 80 -13.15 -4.14 -8.81
C GLY A 80 -14.06 -5.26 -9.30
N LEU A 81 -13.80 -5.85 -10.47
CA LEU A 81 -14.62 -6.90 -11.07
C LEU A 81 -14.03 -8.32 -10.88
N LYS A 82 -12.86 -8.45 -10.24
CA LYS A 82 -12.20 -9.75 -9.97
C LYS A 82 -12.91 -10.63 -8.93
N GLY A 83 -13.79 -10.07 -8.11
CA GLY A 83 -14.53 -10.81 -7.07
C GLY A 83 -15.87 -11.34 -7.58
N GLY A 84 -15.95 -12.65 -7.85
CA GLY A 84 -17.16 -13.32 -8.39
C GLY A 84 -18.45 -13.19 -7.55
N ASP A 85 -18.33 -12.77 -6.29
CA ASP A 85 -19.47 -12.62 -5.35
C ASP A 85 -19.97 -11.17 -5.20
N THR A 86 -19.35 -10.20 -5.87
CA THR A 86 -19.71 -8.78 -5.68
C THR A 86 -20.84 -8.39 -6.63
N ARG A 87 -22.09 -8.37 -6.13
CA ARG A 87 -23.21 -7.70 -6.83
C ARG A 87 -23.02 -6.18 -6.73
N LEU A 88 -22.34 -5.61 -7.72
CA LEU A 88 -22.13 -4.17 -7.83
C LEU A 88 -23.42 -3.53 -8.40
N VAL A 89 -24.19 -2.84 -7.56
CA VAL A 89 -25.31 -2.00 -8.02
C VAL A 89 -24.70 -0.64 -8.39
N LEU A 90 -24.32 -0.48 -9.65
CA LEU A 90 -23.76 0.75 -10.18
C LEU A 90 -24.73 1.38 -11.19
N SER A 91 -24.99 2.67 -11.03
CA SER A 91 -25.73 3.45 -12.03
C SER A 91 -24.91 3.55 -13.33
N PRO A 92 -25.52 3.37 -14.51
CA PRO A 92 -24.85 3.46 -15.81
C PRO A 92 -24.12 4.79 -16.06
N ASP A 93 -24.54 5.86 -15.36
CA ASP A 93 -23.97 7.21 -15.46
C ASP A 93 -22.79 7.46 -14.49
N SER A 94 -22.32 6.44 -13.78
CA SER A 94 -21.24 6.60 -12.80
C SER A 94 -19.91 6.97 -13.46
N ASP A 95 -19.19 7.93 -12.86
CA ASP A 95 -17.81 8.32 -13.23
C ASP A 95 -16.83 7.14 -13.26
N PHE A 96 -17.21 6.04 -12.61
CA PHE A 96 -16.51 4.77 -12.69
C PHE A 96 -16.49 4.28 -14.15
N PHE A 97 -17.61 4.19 -14.86
CA PHE A 97 -17.70 3.63 -16.23
C PHE A 97 -17.51 4.66 -17.36
N ARG A 98 -16.91 5.82 -17.09
CA ARG A 98 -16.78 6.90 -18.09
C ARG A 98 -16.16 6.43 -19.44
N TYR A 99 -15.20 5.50 -19.40
CA TYR A 99 -14.52 4.97 -20.59
C TYR A 99 -15.27 3.81 -21.28
N PHE A 100 -16.28 3.22 -20.62
CA PHE A 100 -17.20 2.28 -21.25
C PHE A 100 -18.27 3.01 -22.08
N ASN A 101 -18.70 4.20 -21.63
CA ASN A 101 -19.72 4.99 -22.31
C ASN A 101 -19.15 5.93 -23.38
N ASP A 102 -17.92 6.44 -23.21
CA ASP A 102 -17.24 7.27 -24.20
C ASP A 102 -15.74 6.88 -24.28
N PRO A 103 -15.22 6.46 -25.45
CA PRO A 103 -13.82 6.08 -25.61
C PRO A 103 -12.83 7.24 -25.36
N THR A 104 -13.30 8.49 -25.36
CA THR A 104 -12.50 9.68 -25.02
C THR A 104 -12.58 10.05 -23.53
N GLY A 105 -13.33 9.31 -22.71
CA GLY A 105 -13.44 9.55 -21.27
C GLY A 105 -14.13 10.85 -20.87
N ARG A 106 -14.75 11.55 -21.83
CA ARG A 106 -15.55 12.73 -21.56
C ARG A 106 -16.72 12.30 -20.69
N ARG A 107 -16.93 13.02 -19.58
CA ARG A 107 -18.14 12.82 -18.77
C ARG A 107 -19.31 13.04 -19.70
N SER A 108 -20.14 12.01 -19.93
CA SER A 108 -21.46 12.24 -20.46
C SER A 108 -22.10 13.25 -19.51
N ARG A 109 -22.33 14.47 -20.01
CA ARG A 109 -23.13 15.47 -19.29
C ARG A 109 -24.55 14.89 -19.26
N GLY A 110 -24.80 13.98 -18.31
CA GLY A 110 -26.13 13.62 -17.86
C GLY A 110 -26.79 14.92 -17.41
N GLY A 111 -27.83 15.32 -18.14
CA GLY A 111 -28.43 16.63 -18.06
C GLY A 111 -28.89 16.98 -16.65
N VAL A 112 -28.27 18.00 -16.07
CA VAL A 112 -29.04 18.95 -15.26
C VAL A 112 -29.69 19.89 -16.27
N PRO A 113 -31.03 19.95 -16.36
CA PRO A 113 -31.67 20.99 -17.13
C PRO A 113 -31.22 22.32 -16.52
N GLN A 114 -30.54 23.14 -17.32
CA GLN A 114 -30.29 24.52 -16.97
C GLN A 114 -31.65 25.13 -16.63
N PRO A 115 -31.87 25.68 -15.42
CA PRO A 115 -33.11 26.40 -15.16
C PRO A 115 -33.17 27.52 -16.19
N ALA A 116 -34.23 27.52 -16.99
CA ALA A 116 -34.45 28.51 -18.04
C ALA A 116 -34.27 29.92 -17.44
N PRO A 117 -33.65 30.87 -18.16
CA PRO A 117 -33.64 32.25 -17.71
C PRO A 117 -35.08 32.70 -17.51
N ALA A 118 -35.43 33.10 -16.29
CA ALA A 118 -36.75 33.62 -15.96
C ALA A 118 -37.10 34.75 -16.94
N PRO A 119 -38.35 34.84 -17.42
CA PRO A 119 -38.75 35.94 -18.29
C PRO A 119 -38.52 37.27 -17.56
N ALA A 120 -37.76 38.15 -18.19
CA ALA A 120 -37.50 39.49 -17.70
C ALA A 120 -38.84 40.19 -17.46
N GLN A 121 -39.12 40.52 -16.20
CA GLN A 121 -40.24 41.39 -15.85
C GLN A 121 -39.94 42.78 -16.44
N PRO A 122 -40.86 43.39 -17.21
CA PRO A 122 -40.66 44.76 -17.64
C PRO A 122 -40.71 45.68 -16.42
N ALA A 123 -39.69 46.53 -16.30
CA ALA A 123 -39.60 47.54 -15.25
C ALA A 123 -40.82 48.49 -15.32
N PRO A 124 -41.33 48.97 -14.17
CA PRO A 124 -42.42 49.94 -14.16
C PRO A 124 -41.96 51.26 -14.80
N ALA A 125 -42.74 51.73 -15.77
CA ALA A 125 -42.63 53.07 -16.33
C ALA A 125 -42.88 54.11 -15.22
N GLN A 126 -42.06 55.16 -15.20
CA GLN A 126 -42.41 56.42 -14.54
C GLN A 126 -43.44 57.16 -15.38
#